data_AF-A0A915DHR3-F1
#
_entry.id   AF-A0A915DHR3-F1
#
_cell.length_a   1.000
_cell.length_b   1.000
_cell.length_c   1.000
_cell.angle_alpha   90.00
_cell.angle_beta   90.00
_cell.angle_gamma   90.00
#
_symmetry.space_group_name_H-M   'P 1'
#
loop_
_entity.id
_entity.type
_entity.pdbx_description
1 polymer ?
#
loop_
_entity_poly.entity_id
_entity_poly.type
_entity_poly.pdbx_seq_one_letter_code
_entity_poly.pdbx_strand_id
1 'polypeptide(L)'
;MMQQDTFWRRNLFDLGLEEESVAEGYDALFDQVGDGNKSQRADGSMANNYTIEFFEAISNKLAHWYAPDMGIMIHQCHTWTRPRCKYIPHKIAHSWEWMYTEQKDPPHIMQLDCETDGGSKLQQLARFGFYFTKPDGRTCDRDAVLKAQQAMETGRVEIGSKTWLKLSWGRFQFKLYWWLVDYILWMPLVGPLLKPYLALVGYILMITM
;
A
#
# COMPACT_ATOMS: atom_id res chain seq x y z
N MET A 1 -6.41 -8.25 -11.67
CA MET A 1 -7.19 -7.07 -11.23
C MET A 1 -6.25 -5.89 -11.31
N MET A 2 -6.53 -4.88 -12.15
CA MET A 2 -5.69 -3.69 -12.26
C MET A 2 -6.32 -2.61 -11.38
N GLN A 3 -5.69 -2.31 -10.24
CA GLN A 3 -6.19 -1.28 -9.32
C GLN A 3 -5.89 0.10 -9.92
N GLN A 4 -6.89 0.99 -9.94
CA GLN A 4 -6.82 2.25 -10.71
C GLN A 4 -5.79 3.27 -10.17
N ASP A 5 -5.26 3.02 -8.98
CA ASP A 5 -4.28 3.82 -8.24
C ASP A 5 -2.91 3.13 -8.17
N THR A 6 -2.65 2.16 -9.06
CA THR A 6 -1.37 1.43 -9.07
C THR A 6 -0.65 1.57 -10.41
N PHE A 7 0.67 1.80 -10.35
CA PHE A 7 1.56 1.82 -11.51
C PHE A 7 2.43 0.58 -11.52
N TRP A 8 2.40 -0.17 -12.62
CA TRP A 8 3.06 -1.48 -12.75
C TRP A 8 4.19 -1.39 -13.76
N ARG A 9 5.43 -1.67 -13.31
CA ARG A 9 6.62 -1.78 -14.15
C ARG A 9 6.92 -3.22 -14.58
N ARG A 10 6.45 -4.20 -13.81
CA ARG A 10 6.57 -5.62 -14.12
C ARG A 10 5.28 -6.35 -13.81
N ASN A 11 5.10 -7.49 -14.47
CA ASN A 11 4.02 -8.41 -14.17
C ASN A 11 4.34 -9.18 -12.88
N LEU A 12 3.37 -9.28 -11.96
CA LEU A 12 3.52 -10.02 -10.70
C LEU A 12 3.77 -11.52 -10.93
N PHE A 13 3.18 -12.09 -11.97
CA PHE A 13 3.34 -13.51 -12.29
C PHE A 13 4.77 -13.85 -12.69
N ASP A 14 5.53 -12.88 -13.20
CA ASP A 14 6.92 -13.07 -13.61
C ASP A 14 7.91 -12.97 -12.43
N LEU A 15 7.41 -12.67 -11.22
CA LEU A 15 8.23 -12.47 -10.01
C LEU A 15 8.34 -13.72 -9.13
N GLY A 16 7.63 -14.81 -9.45
CA GLY A 16 7.69 -16.06 -8.70
C GLY A 16 7.15 -15.99 -7.26
N LEU A 17 6.42 -14.92 -6.91
CA LEU A 17 5.94 -14.68 -5.54
C LEU A 17 5.01 -15.80 -5.04
N GLU A 18 4.15 -16.30 -5.92
CA GLU A 18 3.20 -17.37 -5.59
C GLU A 18 3.94 -18.68 -5.28
N GLU A 19 4.90 -19.05 -6.12
CA GLU A 19 5.69 -20.29 -5.98
C GLU A 19 6.53 -20.26 -4.70
N GLU A 20 7.17 -19.13 -4.41
CA GLU A 20 7.94 -18.89 -3.18
C GLU A 20 7.03 -19.00 -1.94
N SER A 21 5.83 -18.45 -2.02
CA SER A 21 4.88 -18.45 -0.89
C SER A 21 4.31 -19.82 -0.61
N VAL A 22 4.00 -20.59 -1.65
CA VAL A 22 3.60 -21.99 -1.54
C VAL A 22 4.74 -22.83 -0.94
N ALA A 23 5.98 -22.63 -1.41
CA ALA A 23 7.14 -23.36 -0.90
C ALA A 23 7.40 -23.09 0.60
N GLU A 24 7.15 -21.87 1.06
CA GLU A 24 7.30 -21.47 2.47
C GLU A 24 6.04 -21.73 3.33
N GLY A 25 4.96 -22.18 2.70
CA GLY A 25 3.70 -22.55 3.35
C GLY A 25 2.90 -21.36 3.87
N TYR A 26 2.91 -20.24 3.13
CA TYR A 26 2.06 -19.09 3.37
C TYR A 26 0.79 -19.15 2.52
N ASP A 27 -0.32 -18.74 3.13
CA ASP A 27 -1.66 -18.79 2.53
C ASP A 27 -2.06 -17.43 1.93
N ALA A 28 -1.42 -16.36 2.39
CA ALA A 28 -1.70 -15.01 1.94
C ALA A 28 -0.41 -14.17 1.94
N LEU A 29 -0.25 -13.36 0.90
CA LEU A 29 0.96 -12.66 0.48
C LEU A 29 0.70 -11.19 0.44
N PHE A 30 1.55 -10.36 0.99
CA PHE A 30 1.05 -9.11 1.47
C PHE A 30 1.93 -7.84 1.14
N ASP A 31 1.50 -6.87 0.29
CA ASP A 31 2.14 -5.53 0.01
C ASP A 31 2.41 -4.64 1.26
N GLN A 32 3.41 -3.76 1.18
CA GLN A 32 3.91 -2.87 2.22
C GLN A 32 3.77 -1.39 1.85
N VAL A 33 3.17 -0.60 2.75
CA VAL A 33 3.34 0.86 2.77
C VAL A 33 4.65 1.19 3.52
N GLY A 34 5.32 2.31 3.27
CA GLY A 34 6.57 2.72 3.94
C GLY A 34 7.81 2.75 3.04
N ASP A 35 8.93 3.23 3.56
CA ASP A 35 10.27 3.21 2.93
C ASP A 35 11.25 2.38 3.79
N GLY A 36 11.93 1.42 3.17
CA GLY A 36 13.09 0.70 3.74
C GLY A 36 12.82 -0.58 4.55
N ASN A 37 13.90 -1.11 5.16
CA ASN A 37 13.96 -2.44 5.80
C ASN A 37 13.24 -2.58 7.16
N LYS A 38 12.34 -1.67 7.54
CA LYS A 38 11.74 -1.63 8.89
C LYS A 38 10.21 -1.71 8.91
N SER A 39 9.61 -2.41 7.95
CA SER A 39 8.15 -2.52 7.85
C SER A 39 7.73 -4.00 7.86
N GLN A 40 6.77 -4.32 8.75
CA GLN A 40 6.14 -5.63 8.90
C GLN A 40 4.70 -5.51 8.38
N ARG A 41 4.42 -5.63 7.07
CA ARG A 41 3.15 -5.09 6.52
C ARG A 41 2.61 -5.79 5.29
N ALA A 42 1.30 -5.62 5.07
CA ALA A 42 0.51 -6.60 4.36
C ALA A 42 -0.63 -6.21 3.30
N ASP A 43 -0.67 -6.72 2.02
CA ASP A 43 -1.82 -7.17 1.11
C ASP A 43 -1.68 -8.29 -0.04
N GLY A 44 -2.57 -9.32 -0.07
CA GLY A 44 -2.79 -10.35 -1.15
C GLY A 44 -3.03 -11.81 -0.67
N SER A 45 -3.72 -12.66 -1.46
CA SER A 45 -4.26 -13.95 -0.95
C SER A 45 -4.32 -15.10 -1.94
N MET A 46 -4.09 -16.32 -1.44
CA MET A 46 -4.33 -17.57 -2.16
C MET A 46 -5.64 -18.18 -1.66
N ALA A 47 -6.61 -18.39 -2.55
CA ALA A 47 -7.96 -18.84 -2.17
C ALA A 47 -7.96 -20.27 -1.59
N ASN A 48 -7.89 -20.37 -0.27
CA ASN A 48 -8.27 -21.53 0.52
C ASN A 48 -9.41 -21.18 1.49
N ASN A 49 -10.05 -22.18 2.11
CA ASN A 49 -11.18 -21.92 3.01
C ASN A 49 -10.84 -20.93 4.13
N TYR A 50 -9.61 -20.94 4.65
CA TYR A 50 -9.16 -20.00 5.69
C TYR A 50 -9.03 -18.56 5.18
N THR A 51 -8.56 -18.36 3.95
CA THR A 51 -8.53 -17.02 3.34
C THR A 51 -9.94 -16.51 3.03
N ILE A 52 -10.88 -17.37 2.65
CA ILE A 52 -12.28 -16.97 2.45
C ILE A 52 -12.87 -16.48 3.78
N GLU A 53 -12.74 -17.27 4.85
CA GLU A 53 -13.18 -16.88 6.20
C GLU A 53 -12.52 -15.57 6.67
N PHE A 54 -11.24 -15.38 6.33
CA PHE A 54 -10.51 -14.16 6.65
C PHE A 54 -11.09 -12.93 5.93
N PHE A 55 -11.35 -12.99 4.62
CA PHE A 55 -11.96 -11.86 3.89
C PHE A 55 -13.42 -11.63 4.26
N GLU A 56 -14.17 -12.66 4.60
CA GLU A 56 -15.53 -12.51 5.14
C GLU A 56 -15.51 -11.76 6.49
N ALA A 57 -14.57 -12.09 7.37
CA ALA A 57 -14.39 -11.39 8.64
C ALA A 57 -13.92 -9.95 8.46
N ILE A 58 -13.03 -9.68 7.50
CA ILE A 58 -12.65 -8.30 7.12
C ILE A 58 -13.88 -7.53 6.63
N SER A 59 -14.62 -8.09 5.69
CA SER A 59 -15.82 -7.46 5.12
C SER A 59 -16.85 -7.13 6.20
N ASN A 60 -17.08 -8.06 7.14
CA ASN A 60 -18.03 -7.84 8.24
C ASN A 60 -17.56 -6.71 9.19
N LYS A 61 -16.25 -6.63 9.48
CA LYS A 61 -15.71 -5.53 10.29
C LYS A 61 -15.81 -4.20 9.56
N LEU A 62 -15.43 -4.13 8.29
CA LEU A 62 -15.52 -2.90 7.49
C LEU A 62 -16.96 -2.40 7.33
N ALA A 63 -17.95 -3.30 7.36
CA ALA A 63 -19.35 -2.91 7.35
C ALA A 63 -19.81 -2.16 8.61
N HIS A 64 -19.12 -2.32 9.75
CA HIS A 64 -19.53 -1.77 11.05
C HIS A 64 -18.53 -0.81 11.68
N TRP A 65 -17.28 -0.79 11.23
CA TRP A 65 -16.19 -0.01 11.81
C TRP A 65 -15.56 0.89 10.75
N TYR A 66 -15.46 2.19 11.05
CA TYR A 66 -14.72 3.15 10.22
C TYR A 66 -13.21 3.04 10.48
N ALA A 67 -12.59 2.02 9.92
CA ALA A 67 -11.16 1.76 10.06
C ALA A 67 -10.52 1.48 8.70
N PRO A 68 -9.22 1.79 8.53
CA PRO A 68 -8.51 1.42 7.31
C PRO A 68 -8.51 -0.11 7.15
N ASP A 69 -8.85 -0.56 5.94
CA ASP A 69 -8.84 -1.95 5.49
C ASP A 69 -7.56 -2.69 5.90
N MET A 70 -6.43 -2.09 5.58
CA MET A 70 -5.10 -2.59 5.86
C MET A 70 -4.88 -2.77 7.38
N GLY A 71 -5.42 -1.87 8.21
CA GLY A 71 -5.31 -1.97 9.67
C GLY A 71 -6.05 -3.17 10.25
N ILE A 72 -7.22 -3.48 9.67
CA ILE A 72 -8.00 -4.68 10.01
C ILE A 72 -7.28 -5.94 9.51
N MET A 73 -6.69 -5.90 8.32
CA MET A 73 -5.96 -7.02 7.72
C MET A 73 -4.71 -7.39 8.53
N ILE A 74 -3.87 -6.42 8.88
CA ILE A 74 -2.70 -6.61 9.76
C ILE A 74 -3.14 -7.20 11.10
N HIS A 75 -4.16 -6.61 11.72
CA HIS A 75 -4.69 -7.10 12.98
C HIS A 75 -5.08 -8.58 12.88
N GLN A 76 -5.86 -8.96 11.87
CA GLN A 76 -6.30 -10.35 11.69
C GLN A 76 -5.13 -11.29 11.42
N CYS A 77 -4.18 -10.91 10.57
CA CYS A 77 -2.98 -11.71 10.30
C CYS A 77 -2.12 -11.97 11.55
N HIS A 78 -2.11 -11.05 12.51
CA HIS A 78 -1.37 -11.22 13.75
C HIS A 78 -2.15 -11.93 14.86
N THR A 79 -3.48 -11.90 14.82
CA THR A 79 -4.34 -12.48 15.87
C THR A 79 -4.82 -13.88 15.50
N TRP A 80 -4.94 -14.18 14.21
CA TRP A 80 -5.36 -15.49 13.72
C TRP A 80 -4.13 -16.36 13.47
N THR A 81 -4.27 -17.67 13.69
CA THR A 81 -3.23 -18.66 13.36
C THR A 81 -3.24 -19.04 11.88
N ARG A 82 -4.38 -18.84 11.20
CA ARG A 82 -4.61 -19.05 9.77
C ARG A 82 -5.49 -17.91 9.22
N PRO A 83 -5.31 -17.47 7.97
CA PRO A 83 -4.26 -17.84 7.02
C PRO A 83 -2.87 -17.40 7.50
N ARG A 84 -1.82 -18.16 7.11
CA ARG A 84 -0.43 -17.73 7.35
C ARG A 84 -0.08 -16.61 6.39
N CYS A 85 0.21 -15.43 6.93
CA CYS A 85 0.50 -14.23 6.16
C CYS A 85 2.02 -14.03 5.94
N LYS A 86 2.46 -13.72 4.71
CA LYS A 86 3.82 -13.28 4.32
C LYS A 86 3.76 -11.93 3.64
N TYR A 87 4.85 -11.17 3.66
CA TYR A 87 4.92 -9.82 3.11
C TYR A 87 5.76 -9.73 1.83
N ILE A 88 5.32 -8.94 0.84
CA ILE A 88 6.05 -8.63 -0.38
C ILE A 88 7.15 -7.61 -0.05
N PRO A 89 8.41 -7.80 -0.46
CA PRO A 89 9.48 -6.83 -0.22
C PRO A 89 9.22 -5.45 -0.84
N HIS A 90 9.65 -4.38 -0.17
CA HIS A 90 9.59 -2.97 -0.67
C HIS A 90 10.20 -2.74 -2.05
N LYS A 91 11.18 -3.57 -2.43
CA LYS A 91 11.80 -3.51 -3.77
C LYS A 91 10.84 -3.95 -4.87
N ILE A 92 9.81 -4.72 -4.52
CA ILE A 92 8.81 -5.24 -5.44
C ILE A 92 7.59 -4.32 -5.44
N ALA A 93 7.04 -3.99 -4.27
CA ALA A 93 5.88 -3.12 -4.18
C ALA A 93 6.09 -2.04 -3.11
N HIS A 94 5.73 -0.79 -3.43
CA HIS A 94 6.01 0.37 -2.59
C HIS A 94 4.91 1.42 -2.72
N SER A 95 4.64 2.15 -1.65
CA SER A 95 3.69 3.28 -1.66
C SER A 95 4.26 4.53 -2.37
N TRP A 96 3.40 5.52 -2.62
CA TRP A 96 3.70 6.85 -3.16
C TRP A 96 4.89 7.53 -2.48
N GLU A 97 5.18 7.17 -1.24
CA GLU A 97 6.29 7.67 -0.45
C GLU A 97 7.64 7.53 -1.17
N TRP A 98 7.84 6.49 -2.00
CA TRP A 98 9.07 6.30 -2.77
C TRP A 98 9.42 7.53 -3.61
N MET A 99 8.42 8.19 -4.20
CA MET A 99 8.64 9.39 -5.00
C MET A 99 9.32 10.47 -4.15
N TYR A 100 8.95 10.59 -2.88
CA TYR A 100 9.46 11.61 -1.95
C TYR A 100 10.82 11.25 -1.31
N THR A 101 11.43 10.12 -1.71
CA THR A 101 12.76 9.69 -1.28
C THR A 101 13.84 10.14 -2.27
N GLU A 102 15.04 9.55 -2.19
CA GLU A 102 16.09 9.70 -3.21
C GLU A 102 15.74 9.03 -4.56
N GLN A 103 14.57 8.38 -4.67
CA GLN A 103 14.07 7.71 -5.88
C GLN A 103 15.05 6.70 -6.48
N LYS A 104 15.83 6.03 -5.61
CA LYS A 104 16.71 4.92 -5.99
C LYS A 104 15.92 3.62 -6.05
N ASP A 105 16.37 2.69 -6.90
CA ASP A 105 15.80 1.35 -7.05
C ASP A 105 14.27 1.35 -7.20
N PRO A 106 13.72 1.83 -8.33
CA PRO A 106 12.28 1.99 -8.50
C PRO A 106 11.52 0.66 -8.32
N PRO A 107 10.43 0.65 -7.54
CA PRO A 107 9.68 -0.55 -7.25
C PRO A 107 9.06 -1.15 -8.52
N HIS A 108 8.71 -2.43 -8.49
CA HIS A 108 8.00 -3.08 -9.59
C HIS A 108 6.52 -2.66 -9.64
N ILE A 109 5.94 -2.35 -8.49
CA ILE A 109 4.59 -1.83 -8.33
C ILE A 109 4.66 -0.61 -7.42
N MET A 110 3.99 0.47 -7.82
CA MET A 110 3.81 1.63 -6.98
C MET A 110 2.34 1.88 -6.72
N GLN A 111 1.95 1.95 -5.45
CA GLN A 111 0.58 2.28 -5.03
C GLN A 111 0.47 3.76 -4.69
N LEU A 112 -0.51 4.45 -5.28
CA LEU A 112 -0.73 5.90 -5.15
C LEU A 112 -1.94 6.21 -4.26
N ASP A 113 -2.28 5.29 -3.38
CA ASP A 113 -3.31 5.49 -2.35
C ASP A 113 -2.89 6.54 -1.33
N CYS A 114 -3.85 7.38 -0.91
CA CYS A 114 -3.70 8.52 0.00
C CYS A 114 -3.17 9.84 -0.58
N GLU A 115 -2.86 9.93 -1.88
CA GLU A 115 -2.76 11.23 -2.53
C GLU A 115 -4.16 11.69 -2.92
N THR A 116 -4.91 12.32 -2.00
CA THR A 116 -6.15 13.06 -2.32
C THR A 116 -6.22 14.43 -1.67
N ASP A 117 -5.90 15.48 -2.43
CA ASP A 117 -6.18 16.89 -2.06
C ASP A 117 -7.66 17.28 -2.28
N GLY A 118 -8.60 16.32 -2.21
CA GLY A 118 -10.02 16.52 -2.56
C GLY A 118 -10.35 16.50 -4.06
N GLY A 119 -9.37 16.21 -4.93
CA GLY A 119 -9.57 15.93 -6.36
C GLY A 119 -9.79 14.43 -6.64
N SER A 120 -10.01 14.06 -7.92
CA SER A 120 -10.09 12.64 -8.28
C SER A 120 -8.71 11.96 -8.20
N LYS A 121 -8.68 10.66 -7.91
CA LYS A 121 -7.43 9.88 -7.90
C LYS A 121 -6.66 10.03 -9.23
N LEU A 122 -7.38 9.96 -10.36
CA LEU A 122 -6.81 10.15 -11.70
C LEU A 122 -6.15 11.52 -11.93
N GLN A 123 -6.73 12.60 -11.38
CA GLN A 123 -6.13 13.93 -11.51
C GLN A 123 -4.79 14.04 -10.77
N GLN A 124 -4.59 13.27 -9.71
CA GLN A 124 -3.34 13.29 -8.96
C GLN A 124 -2.28 12.40 -9.58
N LEU A 125 -2.68 11.24 -10.12
CA LEU A 125 -1.83 10.47 -11.02
C LEU A 125 -1.29 11.35 -12.15
N ALA A 126 -2.17 12.15 -12.76
CA ALA A 126 -1.77 13.09 -13.82
C ALA A 126 -0.77 14.15 -13.34
N ARG A 127 -0.87 14.63 -12.09
CA ARG A 127 0.10 15.60 -11.51
C ARG A 127 1.51 15.03 -11.41
N PHE A 128 1.64 13.73 -11.18
CA PHE A 128 2.93 13.03 -11.14
C PHE A 128 3.41 12.56 -12.51
N GLY A 129 2.68 12.89 -13.58
CA GLY A 129 3.01 12.43 -14.93
C GLY A 129 2.48 11.03 -15.28
N PHE A 130 1.64 10.43 -14.42
CA PHE A 130 0.98 9.14 -14.66
C PHE A 130 -0.40 9.33 -15.30
N TYR A 131 -0.43 10.01 -16.46
CA TYR A 131 -1.62 10.12 -17.30
C TYR A 131 -1.32 9.57 -18.68
N PHE A 132 -1.98 8.46 -19.03
CA PHE A 132 -1.62 7.65 -20.18
C PHE A 132 -2.68 7.62 -21.27
N THR A 133 -3.63 8.55 -21.23
CA THR A 133 -4.65 8.68 -22.27
C THR A 133 -4.45 9.97 -23.04
N LYS A 134 -4.73 9.94 -24.34
CA LYS A 134 -4.83 11.15 -25.16
C LYS A 134 -6.00 12.01 -24.69
N PRO A 135 -6.14 13.27 -25.17
CA PRO A 135 -7.22 14.17 -24.79
C PRO A 135 -8.64 13.63 -25.04
N ASP A 136 -8.78 12.59 -25.88
CA ASP A 136 -10.03 11.89 -26.13
C ASP A 136 -10.46 10.96 -24.96
N GLY A 137 -9.60 10.75 -23.97
CA GLY A 137 -9.83 9.91 -22.79
C GLY A 137 -9.99 8.42 -23.08
N ARG A 138 -9.75 7.98 -24.33
CA ARG A 138 -10.01 6.60 -24.78
C ARG A 138 -8.79 5.96 -25.42
N THR A 139 -7.96 6.76 -26.07
CA THR A 139 -6.77 6.26 -26.75
C THR A 139 -5.58 6.30 -25.81
N CYS A 140 -4.86 5.19 -25.71
CA CYS A 140 -3.61 5.13 -24.96
C CYS A 140 -2.55 6.06 -25.60
N ASP A 141 -1.87 6.85 -24.78
CA ASP A 141 -0.73 7.67 -25.15
C ASP A 141 0.57 6.91 -24.82
N ARG A 142 1.15 6.30 -25.84
CA ARG A 142 2.38 5.50 -25.72
C ARG A 142 3.59 6.37 -25.33
N ASP A 143 3.65 7.61 -25.76
CA ASP A 143 4.78 8.48 -25.47
C ASP A 143 4.76 8.91 -24.00
N ALA A 144 3.57 9.16 -23.45
CA ALA A 144 3.39 9.39 -22.02
C ALA A 144 3.80 8.17 -21.17
N VAL A 145 3.45 6.95 -21.60
CA VAL A 145 3.88 5.71 -20.92
C VAL A 145 5.41 5.58 -20.92
N LEU A 146 6.06 5.76 -22.07
CA LEU A 146 7.52 5.67 -22.18
C LEU A 146 8.22 6.74 -21.33
N LYS A 147 7.70 7.97 -21.32
CA LYS A 147 8.23 9.06 -20.51
C LYS A 147 8.14 8.75 -19.02
N ALA A 148 7.01 8.21 -18.56
CA ALA A 148 6.83 7.81 -17.17
C ALA A 148 7.75 6.65 -16.78
N GLN A 149 7.90 5.64 -17.64
CA GLN A 149 8.85 4.55 -17.43
C GLN A 149 10.28 5.06 -17.26
N GLN A 150 10.73 5.94 -18.17
CA GLN A 150 12.07 6.52 -18.10
C GLN A 150 12.27 7.41 -16.86
N ALA A 151 11.24 8.18 -16.46
CA ALA A 151 11.29 9.00 -15.24
C ALA A 151 11.46 8.14 -13.98
N MET A 152 10.74 7.02 -13.91
CA MET A 152 10.87 6.04 -12.82
C MET A 152 12.25 5.39 -12.80
N GLU A 153 12.77 4.97 -13.96
CA GLU A 153 14.09 4.33 -14.08
C GLU A 153 15.24 5.26 -13.71
N THR A 154 15.11 6.54 -14.03
CA THR A 154 16.14 7.55 -13.78
C THR A 154 16.01 8.23 -12.41
N GLY A 155 14.97 7.90 -11.62
CA GLY A 155 14.70 8.52 -10.32
C GLY A 155 14.40 10.02 -10.43
N ARG A 156 13.69 10.43 -11.49
CA ARG A 156 13.35 11.83 -11.79
C ARG A 156 11.85 12.05 -11.93
N VAL A 157 11.05 11.40 -11.10
CA VAL A 157 9.63 11.70 -11.01
C VAL A 157 9.50 13.10 -10.42
N GLU A 158 9.06 14.05 -11.24
CA GLU A 158 8.87 15.44 -10.86
C GLU A 158 7.70 15.58 -9.90
N ILE A 159 8.02 15.60 -8.62
CA ILE A 159 7.08 16.00 -7.58
C ILE A 159 7.16 17.51 -7.56
N GLY A 160 6.10 18.18 -8.02
CA GLY A 160 6.06 19.64 -8.06
C GLY A 160 6.67 20.24 -6.78
N SER A 161 7.65 21.12 -6.94
CA SER A 161 8.53 21.63 -5.86
C SER A 161 7.82 22.35 -4.70
N LYS A 162 6.50 22.48 -4.75
CA LYS A 162 5.64 23.06 -3.72
C LYS A 162 4.95 22.03 -2.81
N THR A 163 5.18 20.73 -3.00
CA THR A 163 4.39 19.66 -2.35
C THR A 163 4.86 19.29 -0.94
N TRP A 164 6.14 19.48 -0.59
CA TRP A 164 6.61 19.25 0.79
C TRP A 164 5.90 20.15 1.84
N LEU A 165 5.42 21.32 1.41
CA LEU A 165 4.66 22.29 2.23
C LEU A 165 3.15 22.06 2.22
N LYS A 166 2.64 21.08 1.46
CA LYS A 166 1.23 20.66 1.46
C LYS A 166 1.12 19.23 1.95
N LEU A 167 1.49 19.01 3.22
CA LEU A 167 1.06 17.79 3.90
C LEU A 167 -0.48 17.86 3.97
N SER A 168 -1.18 17.14 3.09
CA SER A 168 -2.63 17.06 3.19
C SER A 168 -2.99 16.46 4.55
N TRP A 169 -4.12 16.87 5.11
CA TRP A 169 -4.54 16.42 6.44
C TRP A 169 -4.64 14.89 6.51
N GLY A 170 -5.12 14.26 5.43
CA GLY A 170 -5.14 12.80 5.28
C GLY A 170 -3.76 12.15 5.30
N ARG A 171 -2.73 12.76 4.68
CA ARG A 171 -1.35 12.26 4.77
C ARG A 171 -0.79 12.33 6.18
N PHE A 172 -1.11 13.41 6.90
CA PHE A 172 -0.67 13.55 8.28
C PHE A 172 -1.31 12.49 9.18
N GLN A 173 -2.63 12.33 9.11
CA GLN A 173 -3.37 11.29 9.83
C GLN A 173 -2.80 9.89 9.54
N PHE A 174 -2.60 9.58 8.26
CA PHE A 174 -2.05 8.30 7.84
C PHE A 174 -0.63 8.09 8.39
N LYS A 175 0.29 9.06 8.20
CA LYS A 175 1.66 8.95 8.75
C LYS A 175 1.68 8.81 10.27
N LEU A 176 0.81 9.53 10.98
CA LEU A 176 0.72 9.43 12.44
C LEU A 176 0.20 8.06 12.87
N TYR A 177 -0.86 7.56 12.23
CA TYR A 177 -1.36 6.21 12.46
C TYR A 177 -0.27 5.17 12.23
N TRP A 178 0.46 5.26 11.12
CA TRP A 178 1.55 4.35 10.81
C TRP A 178 2.70 4.39 11.80
N TRP A 179 3.13 5.58 12.18
CA TRP A 179 4.18 5.75 13.17
C TRP A 179 3.80 5.10 14.51
N LEU A 180 2.53 5.23 14.93
CA LEU A 180 2.02 4.58 16.13
C LEU A 180 1.96 3.05 15.98
N VAL A 181 1.46 2.53 14.86
CA VAL A 181 1.39 1.09 14.58
C VAL A 181 2.79 0.47 14.57
N ASP A 182 3.76 1.07 13.88
CA ASP A 182 5.13 0.56 13.84
C ASP A 182 5.78 0.56 15.22
N TYR A 183 5.61 1.64 15.97
CA TYR A 183 6.16 1.75 17.31
C TYR A 183 5.58 0.66 18.24
N ILE A 184 4.28 0.41 18.14
CA ILE A 184 3.62 -0.68 18.87
C ILE A 184 4.20 -2.04 18.44
N LEU A 185 4.31 -2.31 17.14
CA LEU A 185 4.81 -3.59 16.63
C LEU A 185 6.29 -3.84 16.93
N TRP A 186 7.09 -2.77 17.08
CA TRP A 186 8.52 -2.86 17.40
C TRP A 186 8.80 -3.20 18.88
N MET A 187 7.86 -2.91 19.79
CA MET A 187 8.05 -3.21 21.22
C MET A 187 7.84 -4.71 21.52
N PRO A 188 8.86 -5.46 21.96
CA PRO A 188 8.80 -6.92 22.05
C PRO A 188 7.85 -7.46 23.13
N LEU A 189 7.66 -6.73 24.23
CA LEU A 189 6.79 -7.13 25.35
C LEU A 189 5.38 -6.50 25.27
N VAL A 190 5.33 -5.20 24.96
CA VAL A 190 4.09 -4.42 24.95
C VAL A 190 3.37 -4.54 23.59
N GLY A 191 4.13 -4.70 22.51
CA GLY A 191 3.59 -4.84 21.16
C GLY A 191 2.60 -5.99 21.01
N PRO A 192 2.95 -7.23 21.41
CA PRO A 192 2.01 -8.35 21.37
C PRO A 192 0.69 -8.09 22.14
N LEU A 193 0.75 -7.37 23.25
CA LEU A 193 -0.44 -7.00 24.05
C LEU A 193 -1.29 -5.92 23.39
N LEU A 194 -0.67 -4.99 22.67
CA LEU A 194 -1.34 -3.86 22.01
C LEU A 194 -1.79 -4.19 20.57
N LYS A 195 -1.28 -5.26 19.96
CA LYS A 195 -1.68 -5.74 18.62
C LYS A 195 -3.20 -5.84 18.40
N PRO A 196 -4.00 -6.34 19.36
CA PRO A 196 -5.46 -6.40 19.20
C PRO A 196 -6.14 -5.03 19.08
N TYR A 197 -5.48 -3.96 19.54
CA TYR A 197 -6.05 -2.61 19.58
C TYR A 197 -5.65 -1.74 18.38
N LEU A 198 -4.84 -2.25 17.44
CA LEU A 198 -4.36 -1.47 16.29
C LEU A 198 -5.50 -0.93 15.40
N ALA A 199 -6.57 -1.69 15.23
CA ALA A 199 -7.76 -1.26 14.50
C ALA A 199 -8.53 -0.15 15.26
N LEU A 200 -8.58 -0.23 16.60
CA LEU A 200 -9.20 0.80 17.44
C LEU A 200 -8.40 2.11 17.44
N VAL A 201 -7.07 2.02 17.48
CA VAL A 201 -6.19 3.20 17.34
C VAL A 201 -6.43 3.89 16.00
N GLY A 202 -6.57 3.12 14.92
CA GLY A 202 -6.92 3.65 13.60
C GLY A 202 -8.28 4.33 13.58
N TYR A 203 -9.31 3.67 14.11
CA TYR A 203 -10.66 4.22 14.24
C TYR A 203 -10.67 5.55 15.00
N ILE A 204 -9.99 5.64 16.15
CA ILE A 204 -9.92 6.87 16.95
C ILE A 204 -9.22 7.98 16.18
N LEU A 205 -8.06 7.72 15.58
CA LEU A 205 -7.30 8.74 14.84
C LEU A 205 -8.05 9.25 13.61
N MET A 206 -8.75 8.37 12.89
CA MET A 206 -9.50 8.74 11.69
C MET A 206 -10.77 9.56 11.99
N ILE A 207 -11.33 9.48 13.20
CA ILE A 207 -12.56 10.20 13.58
C ILE A 207 -12.25 11.48 14.38
N THR A 208 -11.16 11.51 15.14
CA THR A 208 -10.85 12.62 16.06
C THR A 208 -9.98 13.72 15.45
N MET A 209 -9.28 13.42 14.36
CA MET A 209 -8.49 14.38 13.60
C MET A 209 -9.24 14.69 12.31
#